data_AF-A0AB38KFS2-F1
#
_entry.id   AF-A0AB38KFS2-F1
#
_cell.length_a   1.000
_cell.length_b   1.000
_cell.length_c   1.000
_cell.angle_alpha   90.00
_cell.angle_beta   90.00
_cell.angle_gamma   90.00
#
_symmetry.space_group_name_H-M   'P 1'
#
loop_
_entity.id
_entity.type
_entity.pdbx_description
1 polymer ?
#
loop_
_entity_poly.entity_id
_entity_poly.type
_entity_poly.pdbx_seq_one_letter_code
_entity_poly.pdbx_strand_id
1 'polypeptide(L)'
;MKNYYISEGVKALFSIYFKDQTEENFIKALNEFAKESQINSQEIKDKSFREFKEAISKLPTIDLLNTRFDKLEYSIGAKLDKLEYSVCAKLDKLEYSIGAKLDKPEDSVCAKLYKLENKLDSFKREVRTYVIILAALMF
;
A
#
# COMPACT_ATOMS: atom_id res chain seq x y z
N MET A 1 -42.16 22.72 -39.03
CA MET A 1 -41.19 23.70 -39.57
C MET A 1 -39.89 23.57 -38.79
N LYS A 2 -38.73 23.47 -39.45
CA LYS A 2 -37.41 23.43 -38.78
C LYS A 2 -37.10 24.83 -38.25
N ASN A 3 -36.89 24.97 -36.93
CA ASN A 3 -36.42 26.22 -36.34
C ASN A 3 -34.93 26.38 -36.69
N TYR A 4 -34.64 27.13 -37.75
CA TYR A 4 -33.28 27.52 -38.08
C TYR A 4 -32.85 28.64 -37.14
N TYR A 5 -31.81 28.40 -36.33
CA TYR A 5 -31.20 29.45 -35.52
C TYR A 5 -30.33 30.33 -36.44
N ILE A 6 -30.77 31.57 -36.66
CA ILE A 6 -30.01 32.60 -37.36
C ILE A 6 -29.30 33.43 -36.29
N SER A 7 -27.97 33.55 -36.40
CA SER A 7 -27.19 34.35 -35.45
C SER A 7 -27.57 35.83 -35.53
N GLU A 8 -27.44 36.54 -34.42
CA GLU A 8 -27.82 37.95 -34.34
C GLU A 8 -27.01 38.83 -35.30
N GLY A 9 -25.74 38.48 -35.57
CA GLY A 9 -24.94 39.14 -36.59
C GLY A 9 -25.44 38.88 -38.02
N VAL A 10 -25.91 37.67 -38.33
CA VAL A 10 -26.55 37.38 -39.63
C VAL A 10 -27.89 38.10 -39.76
N LYS A 11 -28.69 38.21 -38.68
CA LYS A 11 -29.91 39.02 -38.67
C LYS A 11 -29.62 40.51 -38.91
N ALA A 12 -28.53 41.03 -38.33
CA ALA A 12 -28.10 42.42 -38.52
C ALA A 12 -27.70 42.71 -39.98
N LEU A 13 -26.96 41.79 -40.61
CA LEU A 13 -26.59 41.89 -42.04
C LEU A 13 -27.82 41.97 -42.95
N PHE A 14 -28.81 41.11 -42.75
CA PHE A 14 -30.06 41.16 -43.51
C PHE A 14 -30.83 42.46 -43.27
N SER A 15 -30.86 42.96 -42.02
CA SER A 15 -31.55 44.21 -41.67
C SER A 15 -30.94 45.44 -42.37
N ILE A 16 -29.62 45.48 -42.55
CA ILE A 16 -28.91 46.55 -43.27
C ILE A 16 -29.23 46.50 -44.77
N TYR A 17 -29.21 45.31 -45.38
CA TYR A 17 -29.56 45.12 -46.79
C TYR A 17 -30.99 45.62 -47.12
N PHE A 18 -31.95 45.35 -46.23
CA PHE A 18 -33.35 45.75 -46.43
C PHE A 18 -33.64 47.23 -46.14
N LYS A 19 -32.80 47.92 -45.36
CA LYS A 19 -33.02 49.34 -44.99
C LYS A 19 -32.45 50.34 -46.00
N ASP A 20 -31.23 50.12 -46.49
CA ASP A 20 -30.48 51.16 -47.23
C ASP A 20 -30.33 50.87 -48.73
N GLN A 21 -30.70 49.67 -49.20
CA GLN A 21 -30.68 49.19 -50.61
C GLN A 21 -29.37 49.43 -51.41
N THR A 22 -28.25 49.71 -50.76
CA THR A 22 -26.95 49.87 -51.44
C THR A 22 -26.04 48.67 -51.20
N GLU A 23 -25.47 48.15 -52.29
CA GLU A 23 -24.54 47.03 -52.27
C GLU A 23 -23.28 47.35 -51.43
N GLU A 24 -22.85 48.61 -51.44
CA GLU A 24 -21.65 49.10 -50.76
C GLU A 24 -21.76 49.02 -49.23
N ASN A 25 -22.89 49.42 -48.65
CA ASN A 25 -23.14 49.31 -47.20
C ASN A 25 -23.22 47.86 -46.74
N PHE A 26 -23.81 46.99 -47.57
CA PHE A 26 -23.88 45.56 -47.28
C PHE A 26 -22.49 44.89 -47.28
N ILE A 27 -21.64 45.21 -48.27
CA ILE A 27 -20.26 44.71 -48.34
C ILE A 27 -19.44 45.20 -47.12
N LYS A 28 -19.61 46.45 -46.70
CA LYS A 28 -18.95 46.99 -45.50
C LYS A 28 -19.38 46.22 -44.24
N ALA A 29 -20.68 46.02 -44.05
CA ALA A 29 -21.22 45.27 -42.92
C ALA A 29 -20.74 43.79 -42.93
N LEU A 30 -20.65 43.15 -44.09
CA LEU A 30 -20.10 41.81 -44.24
C LEU A 30 -18.63 41.73 -43.80
N ASN A 31 -17.81 42.69 -44.23
CA ASN A 31 -16.40 42.75 -43.84
C ASN A 31 -16.22 42.98 -42.33
N GLU A 32 -17.10 43.77 -41.72
CA GLU A 32 -17.10 44.02 -40.27
C GLU A 32 -17.54 42.78 -39.50
N PHE A 33 -18.63 42.13 -39.92
CA PHE A 33 -19.09 40.85 -39.37
C PHE A 33 -18.03 39.74 -39.47
N ALA A 34 -17.29 39.68 -40.58
CA ALA A 34 -16.20 38.72 -40.76
C ALA A 34 -15.05 38.98 -39.76
N LYS A 35 -14.66 40.25 -39.57
CA LYS A 35 -13.64 40.65 -38.59
C LYS A 35 -14.09 40.32 -37.17
N GLU A 36 -15.31 40.68 -36.79
CA GLU A 36 -15.87 40.38 -35.47
C GLU A 36 -15.97 38.88 -35.21
N SER A 37 -16.41 38.11 -36.20
CA SER A 37 -16.48 36.64 -36.10
C SER A 37 -15.10 36.02 -35.87
N GLN A 38 -14.08 36.55 -36.55
CA GLN A 38 -12.69 36.12 -36.36
C GLN A 38 -12.18 36.49 -34.96
N ILE A 39 -12.42 37.72 -34.49
CA ILE A 39 -12.03 38.19 -33.16
C ILE A 39 -12.70 37.33 -32.07
N ASN A 40 -14.03 37.16 -32.15
CA ASN A 40 -14.79 36.38 -31.18
C ASN A 40 -14.34 34.91 -31.15
N SER A 41 -14.03 34.32 -32.31
CA SER A 41 -13.45 32.96 -32.37
C SER A 41 -12.11 32.88 -31.64
N GLN A 42 -11.26 33.90 -31.77
CA GLN A 42 -9.97 33.95 -31.08
C GLN A 42 -10.13 34.14 -29.58
N GLU A 43 -11.02 35.04 -29.13
CA GLU A 43 -11.31 35.25 -27.70
C GLU A 43 -11.81 33.97 -27.03
N ILE A 44 -12.70 33.22 -27.69
CA ILE A 44 -13.19 31.92 -27.19
C ILE A 44 -12.02 30.95 -27.01
N LYS A 45 -11.12 30.84 -28.00
CA LYS A 45 -9.93 29.97 -27.91
C LYS A 45 -9.03 30.38 -26.76
N ASP A 46 -8.74 31.67 -26.63
CA ASP A 46 -7.84 32.18 -25.59
C ASP A 46 -8.42 31.98 -24.19
N LYS A 47 -9.74 32.16 -24.03
CA LYS A 47 -10.44 31.88 -22.78
C LYS A 47 -10.38 30.39 -22.43
N SER A 48 -10.73 29.51 -23.37
CA SER A 48 -10.66 28.05 -23.14
C SER A 48 -9.24 27.58 -22.84
N PHE A 49 -8.24 28.13 -23.52
CA PHE A 49 -6.83 27.79 -23.25
C PHE A 49 -6.39 28.23 -21.86
N ARG A 50 -6.82 29.42 -21.42
CA ARG A 50 -6.55 29.93 -20.08
C ARG A 50 -7.16 29.04 -19.00
N GLU A 51 -8.44 28.68 -19.15
CA GLU A 51 -9.14 27.79 -18.22
C GLU A 51 -8.47 26.40 -18.14
N PHE A 52 -8.10 25.84 -19.29
CA PHE A 52 -7.39 24.58 -19.36
C PHE A 52 -6.02 24.63 -18.66
N LYS A 53 -5.25 25.69 -18.89
CA LYS A 53 -3.96 25.91 -18.24
C LYS A 53 -4.09 26.02 -16.73
N GLU A 54 -5.10 26.74 -16.26
CA GLU A 54 -5.37 26.87 -14.83
C GLU A 54 -5.75 25.53 -14.20
N ALA A 55 -6.59 24.74 -14.88
CA ALA A 55 -6.95 23.39 -14.42
C ALA A 55 -5.72 22.47 -14.32
N ILE A 56 -4.84 22.48 -15.33
CA ILE A 56 -3.57 21.72 -15.29
C ILE A 56 -2.68 22.16 -14.14
N SER A 57 -2.58 23.47 -13.87
CA SER A 57 -1.71 23.98 -12.79
C SER A 57 -2.12 23.54 -11.38
N LYS A 58 -3.39 23.13 -11.20
CA LYS A 58 -3.91 22.60 -9.93
C LYS A 58 -3.65 21.11 -9.77
N LEU A 59 -3.28 20.40 -10.84
CA LEU A 59 -2.98 18.98 -10.76
C LEU A 59 -1.66 18.78 -10.00
N PRO A 60 -1.58 17.77 -9.11
CA PRO A 60 -0.33 17.43 -8.45
C PRO A 60 0.71 17.04 -9.50
N THR A 61 1.93 17.55 -9.34
CA THR A 61 3.05 17.16 -10.19
C THR A 61 3.46 15.72 -9.91
N ILE A 62 4.06 15.09 -10.91
CA ILE A 62 4.65 13.74 -10.77
C ILE A 62 5.68 13.74 -9.62
N ASP A 63 6.49 14.78 -9.49
CA ASP A 63 7.48 14.91 -8.43
C ASP A 63 6.86 14.94 -7.01
N LEU A 64 5.72 15.63 -6.86
CA LEU A 64 4.99 15.66 -5.59
C LEU A 64 4.43 14.28 -5.25
N LEU A 65 3.94 13.54 -6.24
CA LEU A 65 3.44 12.18 -6.06
C LEU A 65 4.59 11.22 -5.70
N ASN A 66 5.73 11.29 -6.40
CA ASN A 66 6.92 10.50 -6.11
C ASN A 66 7.41 10.73 -4.68
N THR A 67 7.54 12.00 -4.26
CA THR A 67 7.95 12.35 -2.89
C THR A 67 7.01 11.74 -1.84
N ARG A 68 5.70 11.71 -2.12
CA ARG A 68 4.71 11.08 -1.22
C ARG A 68 4.86 9.56 -1.21
N PHE A 69 5.14 8.94 -2.35
CA PHE A 69 5.42 7.52 -2.46
C PHE A 69 6.68 7.12 -1.70
N ASP A 70 7.80 7.82 -1.88
CA ASP A 70 9.05 7.54 -1.18
C ASP A 70 8.88 7.61 0.34
N LYS A 71 8.14 8.62 0.82
CA LYS A 71 7.81 8.76 2.24
C LYS A 71 6.93 7.61 2.76
N LEU A 72 6.00 7.14 1.94
CA LEU A 72 5.15 6.01 2.27
C LEU A 72 5.97 4.72 2.35
N GLU A 73 6.82 4.48 1.35
CA GLU A 73 7.71 3.32 1.27
C GLU A 73 8.64 3.25 2.48
N TYR A 74 9.31 4.36 2.81
CA TYR A 74 10.16 4.44 4.00
C TYR A 74 9.38 4.16 5.31
N SER A 75 8.19 4.75 5.45
CA SER A 75 7.35 4.55 6.65
C SER A 75 6.88 3.11 6.81
N ILE A 76 6.56 2.44 5.69
CA ILE A 76 6.17 1.03 5.69
C ILE A 76 7.38 0.14 6.01
N GLY A 77 8.53 0.39 5.38
CA GLY A 77 9.78 -0.34 5.64
C GLY A 77 10.15 -0.31 7.12
N ALA A 78 10.20 0.88 7.73
CA ALA A 78 10.52 1.03 9.14
C ALA A 78 9.54 0.31 10.08
N LYS A 79 8.25 0.20 9.70
CA LYS A 79 7.26 -0.56 10.47
C LYS A 79 7.47 -2.06 10.35
N LEU A 80 7.85 -2.54 9.16
CA LEU A 80 8.16 -3.96 8.92
C LEU A 80 9.40 -4.38 9.71
N ASP A 81 10.49 -3.60 9.65
CA ASP A 81 11.72 -3.90 10.40
C ASP A 81 11.46 -4.01 11.91
N LYS A 82 10.67 -3.07 12.44
CA LYS A 82 10.28 -3.09 13.86
C LYS A 82 9.42 -4.31 14.21
N LEU A 83 8.53 -4.72 13.31
CA LEU A 83 7.69 -5.89 13.49
C LEU A 83 8.54 -7.17 13.49
N GLU A 84 9.42 -7.31 12.49
CA GLU A 84 10.34 -8.43 12.35
C GLU A 84 11.19 -8.60 13.62
N TYR A 85 11.86 -7.53 14.06
CA TYR A 85 12.67 -7.55 15.28
C TYR A 85 11.85 -7.99 16.51
N SER A 86 10.64 -7.46 16.66
CA SER A 86 9.75 -7.80 17.79
C SER A 86 9.31 -9.27 17.78
N VAL A 87 9.04 -9.82 16.58
CA VAL A 87 8.65 -11.22 16.41
C VAL A 87 9.84 -12.14 16.69
N CYS A 88 11.01 -11.88 16.11
CA CYS A 88 12.23 -12.65 16.37
C CYS A 88 12.55 -12.70 17.86
N ALA A 89 12.56 -11.55 18.55
CA ALA A 89 12.85 -11.49 19.99
C ALA A 89 11.83 -12.27 20.85
N LYS A 90 10.57 -12.40 20.39
CA LYS A 90 9.57 -13.24 21.07
C LYS A 90 9.80 -14.73 20.81
N LEU A 91 10.19 -15.10 19.60
CA LEU A 91 10.51 -16.47 19.24
C LEU A 91 11.74 -16.96 20.03
N ASP A 92 12.81 -16.17 20.10
CA ASP A 92 14.02 -16.52 20.87
C ASP A 92 13.70 -16.78 22.34
N LYS A 93 12.88 -15.92 22.95
CA LYS A 93 12.42 -16.09 24.34
C LYS A 93 11.57 -17.34 24.51
N LEU A 94 10.71 -17.65 23.53
CA LEU A 94 9.87 -18.83 23.56
C LEU A 94 10.71 -20.10 23.45
N GLU A 95 11.66 -20.14 22.51
CA GLU A 95 12.58 -21.25 22.32
C GLU A 95 13.38 -21.53 23.59
N TYR A 96 13.99 -20.50 24.18
CA TYR A 96 14.73 -20.63 25.45
C TYR A 96 13.85 -21.15 26.59
N SER A 97 12.62 -20.62 26.72
CA SER A 97 11.68 -21.02 27.77
C SER A 97 11.23 -22.48 27.61
N ILE A 98 11.00 -22.93 26.38
CA ILE A 98 10.64 -24.32 26.09
C ILE A 98 11.81 -25.26 26.37
N GLY A 99 13.02 -24.94 25.88
CA GLY A 99 14.23 -25.74 26.16
C GLY A 99 14.44 -25.93 27.66
N ALA A 100 14.44 -24.82 28.42
CA ALA A 100 14.61 -24.88 29.88
C ALA A 100 13.50 -25.67 30.61
N LYS A 101 12.29 -25.76 30.03
CA LYS A 101 11.19 -26.56 30.59
C LYS A 101 11.28 -28.05 30.25
N LEU A 102 12.00 -28.41 29.20
CA LEU A 102 12.24 -29.81 28.81
C LEU A 102 13.49 -30.38 29.48
N ASP A 103 14.59 -29.62 29.47
CA ASP A 103 15.88 -30.06 30.02
C ASP A 103 15.80 -30.36 31.52
N LYS A 104 15.11 -29.51 32.29
CA LYS A 104 15.02 -29.65 33.76
C LYS A 104 14.34 -30.95 34.20
N PRO A 105 13.14 -31.31 33.69
CA PRO A 105 12.55 -32.62 33.95
C PRO A 105 13.40 -33.78 33.44
N GLU A 106 14.02 -33.65 32.26
CA GLU A 106 14.87 -34.71 31.68
C GLU A 106 16.04 -35.05 32.61
N ASP A 107 16.83 -34.05 33.02
CA ASP A 107 17.94 -34.21 33.96
C ASP A 107 17.47 -34.83 35.29
N SER A 108 16.33 -34.37 35.81
CA SER A 108 15.75 -34.86 37.06
C SER A 108 15.32 -36.33 36.98
N VAL A 109 14.71 -36.73 35.86
CA VAL A 109 14.30 -38.12 35.60
C VAL A 109 15.53 -39.01 35.42
N CYS A 110 16.50 -38.59 34.60
CA CYS A 110 17.77 -39.31 34.41
C CYS A 110 18.49 -39.55 35.74
N ALA A 111 18.59 -38.52 36.58
CA ALA A 111 19.22 -38.64 37.90
C ALA A 111 18.47 -39.61 38.83
N LYS A 112 17.12 -39.64 38.78
CA LYS A 112 16.32 -40.59 39.56
C LYS A 112 16.47 -42.02 39.05
N LEU A 113 16.50 -42.23 37.73
CA LEU A 113 16.70 -43.54 37.13
C LEU A 113 18.08 -44.10 37.50
N TYR A 114 19.15 -43.32 37.39
CA TYR A 114 20.49 -43.74 37.79
C TYR A 114 20.57 -44.13 39.27
N LYS A 115 19.89 -43.39 40.15
CA LYS A 115 19.80 -43.75 41.58
C LYS A 115 19.03 -45.06 41.80
N LEU A 116 17.96 -45.32 41.05
CA LEU A 116 17.20 -46.56 41.15
C LEU A 116 17.99 -47.75 40.63
N GLU A 117 18.70 -47.60 39.51
CA GLU A 117 19.54 -48.62 38.91
C GLU A 117 20.65 -49.08 39.89
N ASN A 118 21.36 -48.12 40.49
CA ASN A 118 22.37 -48.42 41.52
C ASN A 118 21.80 -49.17 42.73
N LYS A 119 20.61 -48.77 43.21
CA LYS A 119 19.94 -49.46 44.32
C LYS A 119 19.56 -50.88 43.95
N LEU A 120 19.03 -51.08 42.73
CA LEU A 120 18.66 -52.39 42.23
C LEU A 120 19.88 -53.32 42.10
N ASP A 121 21.01 -52.79 41.64
CA ASP A 121 22.25 -53.55 41.53
C ASP A 121 22.83 -53.93 42.91
N SER A 122 22.77 -53.03 43.89
CA SER A 122 23.12 -53.35 45.28
C SER A 122 22.24 -54.48 45.82
N PHE A 123 20.92 -54.35 45.66
CA PHE A 123 19.96 -55.35 46.11
C PHE A 123 20.20 -56.72 45.45
N LYS A 124 20.44 -56.75 44.13
CA LYS A 124 20.77 -57.99 43.41
C LYS A 124 22.04 -58.65 43.96
N ARG A 125 23.06 -57.85 44.31
CA ARG A 125 24.31 -58.37 44.93
C ARG A 125 24.04 -58.94 46.31
N GLU A 126 23.30 -58.21 47.16
CA GLU A 126 22.92 -58.68 48.50
C GLU A 126 22.14 -59.99 48.44
N VAL A 127 21.10 -60.06 47.61
CA VAL A 127 20.31 -61.30 47.41
C VAL A 127 21.19 -62.45 46.94
N ARG A 128 22.08 -62.22 45.97
CA ARG A 128 23.03 -63.25 45.50
C ARG A 128 23.91 -63.75 46.65
N THR A 129 24.44 -62.85 47.47
CA THR A 129 25.25 -63.20 48.64
C THR A 129 24.46 -64.04 49.64
N TYR A 130 23.23 -63.64 49.98
CA TYR A 130 22.37 -64.42 50.88
C TYR A 130 22.07 -65.81 50.35
N VAL A 131 21.78 -65.95 49.05
CA VAL A 131 21.53 -67.25 48.41
C VAL A 131 22.77 -68.16 48.51
N ILE A 132 23.97 -67.63 48.30
CA ILE A 132 25.23 -68.39 48.42
C ILE A 132 25.44 -68.86 49.86
N ILE A 133 25.23 -67.97 50.85
CA ILE A 133 25.37 -68.31 52.28
C ILE A 133 24.39 -69.42 52.66
N LEU A 134 23.12 -69.31 52.26
CA LEU A 134 22.11 -70.34 52.53
C LEU A 134 22.48 -71.68 51.90
N ALA A 135 22.96 -71.68 50.65
CA ALA A 135 23.40 -72.91 49.98
C ALA A 135 24.60 -73.56 50.70
N ALA A 136 25.55 -72.76 51.20
CA ALA A 136 26.71 -73.25 51.94
C ALA A 136 26.36 -73.82 53.32
N LEU A 137 25.33 -73.30 54.00
CA LEU A 137 24.87 -73.80 55.30
C LEU A 137 24.05 -75.11 55.20
N MET A 138 23.60 -75.49 54.01
CA MET A 138 22.79 -76.69 53.78
C MET A 138 23.63 -77.94 53.41
N PHE A 139 24.95 -77.80 53.25
CA PHE A 139 25.91 -78.89 53.01
C PHE A 139 26.78 -79.13 54.24
#